data_AF-A0A1B9L4L5-F1
#
_entry.id   AF-A0A1B9L4L5-F1
#
_cell.length_a   1.000
_cell.length_b   1.000
_cell.length_c   1.000
_cell.angle_alpha   90.00
_cell.angle_beta   90.00
_cell.angle_gamma   90.00
#
_symmetry.space_group_name_H-M   'P 1'
#
loop_
_entity.id
_entity.type
_entity.pdbx_description
1 polymer ?
#
loop_
_entity_poly.entity_id
_entity_poly.type
_entity_poly.pdbx_seq_one_letter_code
_entity_poly.pdbx_strand_id
1 'polypeptide(L)'
;MYCTGATSITCESSSNDKTIETTVKAGTRKLENILIRRIPKRGINPGHYWIEIVHKDENEMDDFIVEAKKKGLKEKHLKGLDQTVKKINGFRESYGWYPISNSSFNNISIVDIFTRNSRCIKNKGCVNGDHKDRRKEDENRDLNYKIKRIAGRSKLKNDLSTIAFDCSQHRRFDSKNPITLTTNPYLLSGDVRTEEQIIEQIRNFTTKFEKNEPEWSWNGDGFDETNCHTMLFLLLASCNLADPECIGKGLDPHFTAYQESLNDKDQLESKYQERKSLITKLLQISNQSNFTK
;
A
#
# COMPACT_ATOMS: atom_id res chain seq x y z
N MET A 1 32.10 -33.56 -9.67
CA MET A 1 30.79 -33.12 -10.17
C MET A 1 29.95 -32.76 -8.93
N TYR A 2 30.00 -31.51 -8.49
CA TYR A 2 29.28 -31.07 -7.29
C TYR A 2 27.91 -30.53 -7.72
N CYS A 3 26.85 -31.26 -7.40
CA CYS A 3 25.49 -30.75 -7.48
C CYS A 3 25.33 -29.63 -6.45
N THR A 4 25.51 -28.38 -6.84
CA THR A 4 25.03 -27.22 -6.08
C THR A 4 23.53 -27.11 -6.31
N GLY A 5 22.76 -27.99 -5.67
CA GLY A 5 21.32 -27.81 -5.58
C GLY A 5 21.05 -26.59 -4.72
N ALA A 6 20.54 -25.51 -5.32
CA ALA A 6 20.07 -24.36 -4.57
C ALA A 6 18.90 -24.80 -3.68
N THR A 7 19.16 -25.04 -2.40
CA THR A 7 18.12 -25.20 -1.39
C THR A 7 17.46 -23.84 -1.16
N SER A 8 16.36 -23.54 -1.85
CA SER A 8 15.53 -22.40 -1.50
C SER A 8 14.88 -22.68 -0.15
N ILE A 9 15.30 -21.98 0.90
CA ILE A 9 14.60 -22.02 2.19
C ILE A 9 13.29 -21.24 2.02
N THR A 10 12.17 -21.92 2.25
CA THR A 10 10.83 -21.36 2.09
C THR A 10 10.31 -20.76 3.39
N CYS A 11 9.64 -19.61 3.27
CA CYS A 11 8.82 -18.98 4.29
C CYS A 11 7.52 -19.76 4.46
N GLU A 12 6.89 -19.62 5.61
CA GLU A 12 5.51 -20.05 5.78
C GLU A 12 4.58 -19.21 4.90
N SER A 13 3.72 -19.88 4.15
CA SER A 13 2.57 -19.26 3.50
C SER A 13 1.51 -18.94 4.55
N SER A 14 1.01 -17.71 4.57
CA SER A 14 -0.25 -17.40 5.25
C SER A 14 -1.07 -16.43 4.43
N SER A 15 -2.38 -16.65 4.44
CA SER A 15 -3.40 -15.68 4.04
C SER A 15 -4.56 -15.75 5.02
N ASN A 16 -4.45 -15.06 6.15
CA ASN A 16 -5.61 -14.73 6.99
C ASN A 16 -6.43 -13.60 6.35
N ASP A 17 -6.53 -13.64 5.02
CA ASP A 17 -7.07 -12.59 4.19
C ASP A 17 -8.58 -12.81 4.09
N LYS A 18 -9.36 -11.89 4.67
CA LYS A 18 -10.81 -11.87 4.45
C LYS A 18 -11.06 -11.33 3.04
N THR A 19 -11.29 -12.24 2.11
CA THR A 19 -11.62 -11.93 0.72
C THR A 19 -13.12 -11.72 0.56
N ILE A 20 -13.52 -10.80 -0.31
CA ILE A 20 -14.88 -10.71 -0.80
C ILE A 20 -14.94 -11.48 -2.13
N GLU A 21 -16.07 -12.13 -2.39
CA GLU A 21 -16.39 -12.64 -3.72
C GLU A 21 -17.46 -11.75 -4.35
N THR A 22 -17.19 -11.28 -5.57
CA THR A 22 -18.13 -10.48 -6.34
C THR A 22 -18.30 -11.06 -7.73
N THR A 23 -19.56 -11.17 -8.17
CA THR A 23 -19.89 -11.44 -9.57
C THR A 23 -19.60 -10.19 -10.40
N VAL A 24 -18.70 -10.31 -11.37
CA VAL A 24 -18.33 -9.21 -12.28
C VAL A 24 -18.92 -9.42 -13.67
N LYS A 25 -19.03 -8.34 -14.44
CA LYS A 25 -19.50 -8.36 -15.83
C LYS A 25 -18.63 -9.27 -16.69
N ALA A 26 -19.25 -10.06 -17.58
CA ALA A 26 -18.53 -10.92 -18.51
C ALA A 26 -17.49 -10.13 -19.34
N GLY A 27 -16.31 -10.73 -19.53
CA GLY A 27 -15.17 -10.11 -20.19
C GLY A 27 -14.28 -9.25 -19.28
N THR A 28 -14.72 -8.92 -18.05
CA THR A 28 -13.87 -8.28 -17.05
C THR A 28 -12.85 -9.29 -16.52
N ARG A 29 -11.58 -8.91 -16.42
CA ARG A 29 -10.49 -9.79 -15.97
C ARG A 29 -9.98 -9.40 -14.60
N LYS A 30 -10.08 -10.33 -13.64
CA LYS A 30 -9.49 -10.20 -12.30
C LYS A 30 -7.96 -10.30 -12.38
N LEU A 31 -7.25 -9.46 -11.62
CA LEU A 31 -5.80 -9.52 -11.47
C LEU A 31 -5.45 -10.30 -10.20
N GLU A 32 -5.21 -11.60 -10.33
CA GLU A 32 -5.09 -12.53 -9.18
C GLU A 32 -3.84 -12.28 -8.34
N ASN A 33 -2.77 -11.79 -8.96
CA ASN A 33 -1.50 -11.49 -8.29
C ASN A 33 -1.43 -10.07 -7.72
N ILE A 34 -2.49 -9.27 -7.82
CA ILE A 34 -2.54 -7.93 -7.24
C ILE A 34 -3.66 -7.87 -6.23
N LEU A 35 -3.33 -7.44 -5.01
CA LEU A 35 -4.27 -7.37 -3.90
C LEU A 35 -4.40 -5.93 -3.42
N ILE A 36 -5.62 -5.47 -3.22
CA ILE A 36 -5.91 -4.22 -2.53
C ILE A 36 -6.21 -4.56 -1.07
N ARG A 37 -5.47 -3.92 -0.16
CA ARG A 37 -5.56 -4.18 1.28
C ARG A 37 -6.17 -3.00 2.00
N ARG A 38 -7.13 -3.29 2.87
CA ARG A 38 -7.82 -2.28 3.68
C ARG A 38 -7.85 -2.68 5.14
N ILE A 39 -7.37 -1.77 5.98
CA ILE A 39 -7.61 -1.77 7.41
C ILE A 39 -8.44 -0.53 7.68
N PRO A 40 -9.78 -0.63 7.65
CA PRO A 40 -10.64 0.52 7.81
C PRO A 40 -10.47 1.13 9.21
N LYS A 41 -10.82 2.41 9.31
CA LYS A 41 -10.81 3.18 10.55
C LYS A 41 -11.48 2.43 11.71
N ARG A 42 -10.77 2.37 12.84
CA ARG A 42 -11.36 2.00 14.15
C ARG A 42 -11.11 3.16 15.12
N GLY A 43 -12.16 3.85 15.53
CA GLY A 43 -12.05 5.01 16.43
C GLY A 43 -11.31 6.19 15.81
N ILE A 44 -10.24 6.67 16.45
CA ILE A 44 -9.48 7.89 16.06
C ILE A 44 -8.42 7.58 14.98
N ASN A 45 -8.10 6.31 14.70
CA ASN A 45 -7.09 5.94 13.71
C ASN A 45 -7.66 6.05 12.29
N PRO A 46 -7.01 6.78 11.35
CA PRO A 46 -7.54 7.02 10.00
C PRO A 46 -7.82 5.75 9.18
N GLY A 47 -7.31 4.59 9.59
CA GLY A 47 -7.27 3.40 8.74
C GLY A 47 -5.99 3.40 7.90
N HIS A 48 -5.77 2.34 7.12
CA HIS A 48 -4.65 2.26 6.19
C HIS A 48 -4.97 1.39 4.98
N TYR A 49 -4.74 1.94 3.79
CA TYR A 49 -4.93 1.28 2.50
C TYR A 49 -3.59 1.13 1.77
N TRP A 50 -3.36 -0.01 1.13
CA TRP A 50 -2.19 -0.24 0.29
C TRP A 50 -2.49 -1.28 -0.78
N ILE A 51 -1.64 -1.34 -1.79
CA ILE A 51 -1.68 -2.37 -2.84
C ILE A 51 -0.50 -3.31 -2.69
N GLU A 52 -0.72 -4.62 -2.82
CA GLU A 52 0.31 -5.66 -2.81
C GLU A 52 0.38 -6.37 -4.17
N ILE A 53 1.57 -6.83 -4.53
CA ILE A 53 1.87 -7.65 -5.69
C ILE A 53 2.46 -8.96 -5.19
N VAL A 54 1.82 -10.06 -5.55
CA VAL A 54 2.18 -11.43 -5.17
C VAL A 54 3.10 -11.99 -6.25
N HIS A 55 4.37 -12.16 -5.91
CA HIS A 55 5.36 -12.76 -6.79
C HIS A 55 5.44 -14.27 -6.56
N LYS A 56 5.87 -15.02 -7.58
CA LYS A 56 5.97 -16.50 -7.53
C LYS A 56 6.95 -16.98 -6.46
N ASP A 57 7.95 -16.18 -6.16
CA ASP A 57 9.03 -16.41 -5.21
C ASP A 57 8.78 -15.74 -3.84
N GLU A 58 7.53 -15.40 -3.49
CA GLU A 58 7.20 -14.68 -2.23
C GLU A 58 7.71 -15.38 -0.97
N ASN A 59 7.85 -16.71 -1.04
CA ASN A 59 8.29 -17.51 0.09
C ASN A 59 9.80 -17.72 0.11
N GLU A 60 10.58 -17.22 -0.84
CA GLU A 60 12.01 -17.52 -0.84
C GLU A 60 12.82 -16.61 0.12
N MET A 61 13.76 -17.22 0.84
CA MET A 61 14.70 -16.52 1.72
C MET A 61 16.16 -16.66 1.27
N ASP A 62 16.92 -15.59 1.43
CA ASP A 62 18.38 -15.60 1.36
C ASP A 62 18.97 -16.37 2.55
N ASP A 63 19.96 -17.23 2.29
CA ASP A 63 20.60 -18.05 3.32
C ASP A 63 21.22 -17.20 4.43
N PHE A 64 21.86 -16.08 4.07
CA PHE A 64 22.46 -15.19 5.07
C PHE A 64 21.42 -14.53 5.97
N ILE A 65 20.20 -14.26 5.48
CA ILE A 65 19.10 -13.75 6.32
C ILE A 65 18.64 -14.86 7.27
N VAL A 66 18.55 -16.10 6.80
CA VAL A 66 18.20 -17.25 7.65
C VAL A 66 19.26 -17.46 8.74
N GLU A 67 20.54 -17.41 8.40
CA GLU A 67 21.64 -17.52 9.37
C GLU A 67 21.69 -16.33 10.33
N ALA A 68 21.43 -15.11 9.85
CA ALA A 68 21.31 -13.93 10.70
C ALA A 68 20.18 -14.08 11.73
N LYS A 69 19.02 -14.62 11.32
CA LYS A 69 17.92 -14.95 12.26
C LYS A 69 18.36 -15.97 13.31
N LYS A 70 19.03 -17.06 12.91
CA LYS A 70 19.51 -18.10 13.83
C LYS A 70 20.50 -17.55 14.86
N LYS A 71 21.33 -16.59 14.47
CA LYS A 71 22.26 -15.87 15.36
C LYS A 71 21.60 -14.80 16.22
N GLY A 72 20.28 -14.61 16.14
CA GLY A 72 19.55 -13.60 16.89
C GLY A 72 19.86 -12.16 16.46
N LEU A 73 20.36 -11.98 15.22
CA LEU A 73 20.62 -10.64 14.70
C LEU A 73 19.32 -9.85 14.53
N LYS A 74 19.42 -8.57 14.83
CA LYS A 74 18.39 -7.53 14.64
C LYS A 74 18.61 -6.72 13.36
N GLU A 75 17.62 -5.94 12.94
CA GLU A 75 17.68 -5.11 11.72
C GLU A 75 18.95 -4.26 11.61
N LYS A 76 19.40 -3.63 12.70
CA LYS A 76 20.62 -2.80 12.71
C LYS A 76 21.89 -3.52 12.27
N HIS A 77 21.94 -4.85 12.41
CA HIS A 77 23.14 -5.63 12.09
C HIS A 77 23.26 -5.96 10.60
N LEU A 78 22.19 -5.82 9.80
CA LEU A 78 22.21 -6.16 8.37
C LEU A 78 23.25 -5.38 7.58
N LYS A 79 23.42 -4.10 7.90
CA LYS A 79 24.44 -3.25 7.26
C LYS A 79 25.87 -3.73 7.49
N GLY A 80 26.11 -4.50 8.56
CA GLY A 80 27.42 -5.06 8.89
C GLY A 80 27.71 -6.42 8.25
N LEU A 81 26.75 -7.02 7.52
CA LEU A 81 26.92 -8.35 6.92
C LEU A 81 27.64 -8.32 5.56
N ASP A 82 27.73 -7.16 4.91
CA ASP A 82 28.30 -7.00 3.56
C ASP A 82 27.73 -8.03 2.56
N GLN A 83 26.42 -8.26 2.63
CA GLN A 83 25.68 -9.15 1.75
C GLN A 83 24.61 -8.36 1.01
N THR A 84 24.40 -8.69 -0.26
CA THR A 84 23.29 -8.14 -1.05
C THR A 84 22.11 -9.10 -1.01
N VAL A 85 20.94 -8.59 -0.67
CA VAL A 85 19.68 -9.33 -0.71
C VAL A 85 19.34 -9.73 -2.14
N LYS A 86 19.03 -11.02 -2.36
CA LYS A 86 18.65 -11.58 -3.66
C LYS A 86 17.26 -12.19 -3.68
N LYS A 87 16.61 -12.34 -2.52
CA LYS A 87 15.26 -12.87 -2.41
C LYS A 87 14.30 -11.95 -1.66
N ILE A 88 13.03 -12.32 -1.70
CA ILE A 88 11.94 -11.54 -1.12
C ILE A 88 11.93 -11.61 0.41
N ASN A 89 12.47 -12.68 1.00
CA ASN A 89 12.62 -12.87 2.45
C ASN A 89 11.29 -12.83 3.23
N GLY A 90 10.20 -13.27 2.59
CA GLY A 90 8.87 -13.37 3.18
C GLY A 90 8.02 -12.10 3.12
N PHE A 91 8.50 -11.05 2.45
CA PHE A 91 7.72 -9.84 2.17
C PHE A 91 6.86 -9.98 0.90
N ARG A 92 5.99 -9.00 0.61
CA ARG A 92 5.32 -8.85 -0.70
C ARG A 92 5.64 -7.50 -1.29
N GLU A 93 5.63 -7.37 -2.61
CA GLU A 93 5.86 -6.05 -3.18
C GLU A 93 4.64 -5.21 -2.87
N SER A 94 4.79 -3.98 -2.39
CA SER A 94 3.62 -3.18 -2.07
C SER A 94 3.89 -1.69 -2.00
N TYR A 95 2.80 -0.93 -2.05
CA TYR A 95 2.84 0.52 -2.05
C TYR A 95 1.69 1.10 -1.22
N GLY A 96 2.02 1.87 -0.19
CA GLY A 96 1.12 2.69 0.62
C GLY A 96 1.75 4.04 0.97
N TRP A 97 0.95 5.01 1.40
CA TRP A 97 1.43 6.38 1.72
C TRP A 97 1.37 6.65 3.22
N TYR A 98 2.47 7.15 3.79
CA TYR A 98 2.59 7.39 5.23
C TYR A 98 3.21 8.74 5.53
N PRO A 99 2.94 9.33 6.71
CA PRO A 99 3.74 10.43 7.20
C PRO A 99 5.15 9.95 7.56
N ILE A 100 6.15 10.82 7.43
CA ILE A 100 7.55 10.49 7.80
C ILE A 100 7.74 10.24 9.31
N SER A 101 6.77 10.62 10.15
CA SER A 101 6.77 10.39 11.58
C SER A 101 5.41 9.89 12.08
N ASN A 102 5.44 8.90 12.97
CA ASN A 102 4.26 8.43 13.70
C ASN A 102 3.93 9.32 14.93
N SER A 103 4.75 10.34 15.23
CA SER A 103 4.52 11.23 16.37
C SER A 103 3.45 12.27 16.04
N SER A 104 2.30 12.18 16.70
CA SER A 104 1.19 13.13 16.58
C SER A 104 1.61 14.58 16.86
N PHE A 105 2.63 14.80 17.70
CA PHE A 105 3.12 16.15 18.07
C PHE A 105 3.97 16.82 16.99
N ASN A 106 4.61 16.07 16.10
CA ASN A 106 5.37 16.61 14.97
C ASN A 106 4.49 16.84 13.72
N ASN A 107 3.21 16.46 13.79
CA ASN A 107 2.28 16.48 12.66
C ASN A 107 1.23 17.62 12.75
N ILE A 108 1.36 18.49 13.76
CA ILE A 108 0.49 19.67 13.96
C ILE A 108 1.27 20.89 13.49
N SER A 109 0.79 21.59 12.44
CA SER A 109 1.36 22.88 12.09
C SER A 109 0.77 23.96 13.01
N ILE A 110 1.59 24.92 13.44
CA ILE A 110 1.15 26.07 14.28
C ILE A 110 0.11 26.94 13.56
N VAL A 111 0.02 26.86 12.22
CA VAL A 111 -1.01 27.55 11.43
C VAL A 111 -2.40 26.95 11.66
N ASP A 112 -2.49 25.65 11.99
CA ASP A 112 -3.76 24.95 12.28
C ASP A 112 -4.36 25.29 13.66
N ILE A 113 -3.61 26.00 14.51
CA ILE A 113 -4.10 26.46 15.83
C ILE A 113 -4.98 27.71 15.70
N PHE A 114 -4.78 28.52 14.65
CA PHE A 114 -5.46 29.81 14.50
C PHE A 114 -6.62 29.81 13.50
N THR A 115 -6.77 28.75 12.69
CA THR A 115 -7.94 28.53 11.83
C THR A 115 -8.90 27.54 12.50
N ARG A 116 -10.11 27.98 12.79
CA ARG A 116 -11.16 27.24 13.52
C ARG A 116 -11.77 26.07 12.71
N ASN A 117 -10.95 25.17 12.15
CA ASN A 117 -11.33 23.86 11.61
C ASN A 117 -10.35 22.79 12.14
N SER A 118 -10.69 22.23 13.29
CA SER A 118 -9.82 21.47 14.20
C SER A 118 -9.44 20.04 13.74
N ARG A 119 -9.13 19.78 12.46
CA ARG A 119 -8.88 18.40 11.97
C ARG A 119 -7.80 18.20 10.91
N CYS A 120 -7.14 19.25 10.40
CA CYS A 120 -6.09 19.09 9.40
C CYS A 120 -4.76 18.72 10.08
N ILE A 121 -4.20 17.56 9.74
CA ILE A 121 -2.87 17.09 10.15
C ILE A 121 -2.03 17.02 8.89
N LYS A 122 -0.83 17.61 8.89
CA LYS A 122 0.08 17.64 7.74
C LYS A 122 1.50 17.29 8.14
N ASN A 123 2.17 16.50 7.32
CA ASN A 123 3.59 16.19 7.43
C ASN A 123 4.16 15.92 6.04
N LYS A 124 5.48 15.79 5.89
CA LYS A 124 6.05 15.14 4.71
C LYS A 124 5.56 13.70 4.61
N GLY A 125 5.27 13.28 3.39
CA GLY A 125 4.87 11.91 3.09
C GLY A 125 6.04 11.06 2.59
N CYS A 126 5.85 9.75 2.63
CA CYS A 126 6.81 8.76 2.15
C CYS A 126 6.13 7.43 1.83
N VAL A 127 6.63 6.75 0.78
CA VAL A 127 6.14 5.44 0.36
C VAL A 127 6.48 4.38 1.41
N ASN A 128 5.50 3.56 1.78
CA ASN A 128 5.61 2.48 2.77
C ASN A 128 6.13 2.96 4.15
N GLY A 129 6.01 4.27 4.35
CA GLY A 129 6.82 5.11 5.21
C GLY A 129 8.24 4.65 5.47
N ASP A 130 8.96 4.52 4.36
CA ASP A 130 10.37 4.29 4.29
C ASP A 130 11.16 5.57 4.63
N HIS A 131 11.23 5.90 5.91
CA HIS A 131 11.92 7.09 6.41
C HIS A 131 12.94 6.72 7.49
N LYS A 132 14.06 7.45 7.55
CA LYS A 132 15.17 7.19 8.51
C LYS A 132 14.70 7.16 9.97
N ASP A 133 13.79 8.05 10.34
CA ASP A 133 13.30 8.15 11.73
C ASP A 133 12.45 6.92 12.07
N ARG A 134 11.63 6.46 11.12
CA ARG A 134 10.83 5.25 11.29
C ARG A 134 11.72 4.01 11.35
N ARG A 135 12.74 3.92 10.47
CA ARG A 135 13.71 2.82 10.47
C ARG A 135 14.47 2.73 11.79
N LYS A 136 14.79 3.86 12.43
CA LYS A 136 15.48 3.91 13.72
C LYS A 136 14.69 3.19 14.82
N GLU A 137 13.37 3.31 14.83
CA GLU A 137 12.54 2.60 15.82
C GLU A 137 12.51 1.08 15.60
N ASP A 138 12.81 0.62 14.38
CA ASP A 138 12.86 -0.81 14.03
C ASP A 138 14.27 -1.42 14.18
N GLU A 139 15.31 -0.64 14.51
CA GLU A 139 16.71 -1.11 14.58
C GLU A 139 16.94 -2.33 15.48
N ASN A 140 16.21 -2.43 16.58
CA ASN A 140 16.30 -3.52 17.55
C ASN A 140 15.29 -4.64 17.31
N ARG A 141 14.52 -4.58 16.22
CA ARG A 141 13.56 -5.62 15.84
C ARG A 141 14.27 -6.84 15.26
N ASP A 142 13.67 -8.00 15.47
CA ASP A 142 14.13 -9.25 14.86
C ASP A 142 14.01 -9.22 13.33
N LEU A 143 14.85 -9.98 12.65
CA LEU A 143 14.78 -10.18 11.21
C LEU A 143 13.61 -11.10 10.82
N ASN A 144 12.39 -10.77 11.23
CA ASN A 144 11.22 -11.62 11.01
C ASN A 144 10.11 -10.84 10.32
N TYR A 145 9.71 -11.27 9.11
CA TYR A 145 8.66 -10.63 8.31
C TYR A 145 7.28 -10.64 9.00
N LYS A 146 7.06 -11.51 10.00
CA LYS A 146 5.80 -11.63 10.75
C LYS A 146 5.63 -10.60 11.87
N ILE A 147 6.67 -9.85 12.23
CA ILE A 147 6.58 -8.88 13.32
C ILE A 147 6.17 -7.50 12.81
N LYS A 148 5.47 -6.76 13.67
CA LYS A 148 5.14 -5.36 13.42
C LYS A 148 6.41 -4.52 13.26
N ARG A 149 6.49 -3.86 12.12
CA ARG A 149 7.42 -2.78 11.83
C ARG A 149 6.69 -1.46 11.80
N ILE A 150 7.42 -0.39 12.04
CA ILE A 150 6.90 0.93 11.72
C ILE A 150 7.44 1.46 10.41
N ALA A 151 8.59 1.01 9.89
CA ALA A 151 9.10 1.38 8.58
C ALA A 151 9.02 0.21 7.59
N GLY A 152 8.40 0.46 6.44
CA GLY A 152 8.51 -0.40 5.28
C GLY A 152 9.79 -0.10 4.49
N ARG A 153 9.81 -0.46 3.20
CA ARG A 153 10.87 -0.11 2.25
C ARG A 153 10.23 0.34 0.95
N SER A 154 10.73 1.43 0.38
CA SER A 154 10.20 2.06 -0.85
C SER A 154 10.96 1.61 -2.11
N LYS A 155 12.15 1.04 -1.93
CA LYS A 155 13.07 0.69 -3.02
C LYS A 155 13.29 -0.81 -3.13
N LEU A 156 13.52 -1.28 -4.35
CA LEU A 156 14.02 -2.63 -4.62
C LEU A 156 15.41 -2.83 -4.02
N LYS A 157 15.77 -4.10 -3.77
CA LYS A 157 17.08 -4.52 -3.21
C LYS A 157 17.45 -3.74 -1.95
N ASN A 158 16.49 -3.65 -1.04
CA ASN A 158 16.72 -3.08 0.28
C ASN A 158 17.29 -4.14 1.24
N ASP A 159 17.77 -3.70 2.41
CA ASP A 159 18.47 -4.55 3.37
C ASP A 159 17.65 -5.76 3.86
N LEU A 160 16.33 -5.76 3.70
CA LEU A 160 15.43 -6.81 4.17
C LEU A 160 14.81 -7.65 3.02
N SER A 161 14.79 -7.13 1.80
CA SER A 161 14.06 -7.75 0.68
C SER A 161 14.52 -7.22 -0.68
N THR A 162 14.39 -8.04 -1.73
CA THR A 162 14.58 -7.59 -3.12
C THR A 162 13.52 -6.60 -3.58
N ILE A 163 12.42 -6.48 -2.86
CA ILE A 163 11.23 -5.72 -3.25
C ILE A 163 10.87 -4.66 -2.20
N ALA A 164 10.18 -3.60 -2.65
CA ALA A 164 9.59 -2.61 -1.76
C ALA A 164 8.41 -3.23 -0.99
N PHE A 165 8.25 -2.93 0.31
CA PHE A 165 7.16 -3.51 1.11
C PHE A 165 6.61 -2.52 2.15
N ASP A 166 5.34 -2.66 2.48
CA ASP A 166 4.56 -1.84 3.41
C ASP A 166 4.76 -2.35 4.85
N CYS A 167 4.88 -1.44 5.83
CA CYS A 167 5.12 -1.83 7.23
C CYS A 167 3.97 -2.64 7.87
N SER A 168 2.76 -2.58 7.31
CA SER A 168 1.56 -3.27 7.78
C SER A 168 1.41 -4.70 7.26
N GLN A 169 2.26 -5.16 6.34
CA GLN A 169 2.18 -6.52 5.76
C GLN A 169 2.24 -7.66 6.78
N HIS A 170 2.89 -7.44 7.92
CA HIS A 170 2.95 -8.43 9.01
C HIS A 170 1.56 -8.89 9.47
N ARG A 171 0.52 -8.06 9.28
CA ARG A 171 -0.86 -8.39 9.66
C ARG A 171 -1.45 -9.56 8.88
N ARG A 172 -0.86 -9.96 7.74
CA ARG A 172 -1.19 -11.22 7.05
C ARG A 172 -0.99 -12.45 7.94
N PHE A 173 -0.11 -12.32 8.93
CA PHE A 173 0.26 -13.37 9.89
C PHE A 173 -0.33 -13.12 11.30
N ASP A 174 -0.98 -11.97 11.53
CA ASP A 174 -1.55 -11.62 12.84
C ASP A 174 -3.02 -12.07 12.92
N SER A 175 -3.30 -13.14 13.65
CA SER A 175 -4.66 -13.63 13.87
C SER A 175 -5.51 -12.72 14.78
N LYS A 176 -4.88 -11.87 15.61
CA LYS A 176 -5.57 -10.97 16.53
C LYS A 176 -5.97 -9.66 15.86
N ASN A 177 -5.13 -9.14 14.96
CA ASN A 177 -5.40 -7.90 14.22
C ASN A 177 -5.18 -8.07 12.71
N PRO A 178 -5.90 -9.00 12.06
CA PRO A 178 -5.67 -9.32 10.66
C PRO A 178 -6.02 -8.15 9.74
N ILE A 179 -5.58 -8.26 8.49
CA ILE A 179 -6.10 -7.42 7.41
C ILE A 179 -7.61 -7.63 7.37
N THR A 180 -8.37 -6.54 7.45
CA THR A 180 -9.82 -6.62 7.63
C THR A 180 -10.53 -6.93 6.32
N LEU A 181 -10.00 -6.41 5.22
CA LEU A 181 -10.59 -6.57 3.90
C LEU A 181 -9.51 -6.64 2.83
N THR A 182 -9.64 -7.63 1.95
CA THR A 182 -8.80 -7.85 0.77
C THR A 182 -9.69 -8.00 -0.46
N THR A 183 -9.37 -7.25 -1.51
CA THR A 183 -10.02 -7.34 -2.83
C THR A 183 -8.97 -7.41 -3.92
N ASN A 184 -9.38 -7.70 -5.15
CA ASN A 184 -8.51 -7.63 -6.32
C ASN A 184 -8.94 -6.45 -7.22
N PRO A 185 -7.99 -5.80 -7.92
CA PRO A 185 -8.35 -4.93 -9.01
C PRO A 185 -8.74 -5.74 -10.26
N TYR A 186 -9.54 -5.10 -11.11
CA TYR A 186 -10.05 -5.69 -12.34
C TYR A 186 -9.73 -4.82 -13.54
N LEU A 187 -9.51 -5.47 -14.68
CA LEU A 187 -9.44 -4.83 -15.99
C LEU A 187 -10.78 -4.92 -16.70
N LEU A 188 -11.16 -3.84 -17.37
CA LEU A 188 -12.39 -3.78 -18.17
C LEU A 188 -12.33 -4.73 -19.37
N SER A 189 -13.52 -5.07 -19.88
CA SER A 189 -13.63 -5.86 -21.12
C SER A 189 -12.88 -5.19 -22.28
N GLY A 190 -12.07 -5.98 -22.98
CA GLY A 190 -11.23 -5.53 -24.10
C GLY A 190 -9.86 -4.99 -23.71
N ASP A 191 -9.55 -4.88 -22.41
CA ASP A 191 -8.20 -4.51 -21.96
C ASP A 191 -7.23 -5.70 -22.10
N VAL A 192 -6.23 -5.53 -22.95
CA VAL A 192 -5.25 -6.57 -23.31
C VAL A 192 -3.92 -6.46 -22.55
N ARG A 193 -3.79 -5.50 -21.63
CA ARG A 193 -2.54 -5.31 -20.88
C ARG A 193 -2.20 -6.54 -20.07
N THR A 194 -0.93 -6.94 -20.02
CA THR A 194 -0.46 -8.04 -19.16
C THR A 194 -0.33 -7.59 -17.71
N GLU A 195 -0.25 -8.54 -16.79
CA GLU A 195 -0.04 -8.24 -15.36
C GLU A 195 1.28 -7.48 -15.14
N GLU A 196 2.35 -7.85 -15.85
CA GLU A 196 3.64 -7.17 -15.77
C GLU A 196 3.55 -5.70 -16.21
N GLN A 197 2.79 -5.42 -17.26
CA GLN A 197 2.54 -4.04 -17.70
C GLN A 197 1.76 -3.24 -16.64
N ILE A 198 0.80 -3.86 -15.96
CA ILE A 198 0.08 -3.22 -14.85
C ILE A 198 1.01 -2.96 -13.66
N ILE A 199 1.84 -3.95 -13.29
CA ILE A 199 2.84 -3.81 -12.22
C ILE A 199 3.81 -2.67 -12.51
N GLU A 200 4.27 -2.54 -13.75
CA GLU A 200 5.12 -1.42 -14.18
C GLU A 200 4.39 -0.08 -14.08
N GLN A 201 3.11 -0.02 -14.47
CA GLN A 201 2.29 1.20 -14.30
C GLN A 201 2.10 1.58 -12.83
N ILE A 202 1.92 0.61 -11.94
CA ILE A 202 1.84 0.83 -10.48
C ILE A 202 3.15 1.44 -9.97
N ARG A 203 4.29 0.84 -10.30
CA ARG A 203 5.63 1.34 -9.93
C ARG A 203 5.87 2.76 -10.44
N ASN A 204 5.51 3.01 -11.69
CA ASN A 204 5.64 4.32 -12.33
C ASN A 204 4.74 5.36 -11.68
N PHE A 205 3.49 5.01 -11.35
CA PHE A 205 2.60 5.88 -10.61
C PHE A 205 3.19 6.21 -9.24
N THR A 206 3.60 5.22 -8.46
CA THR A 206 4.13 5.45 -7.11
C THR A 206 5.37 6.33 -7.11
N THR A 207 6.28 6.12 -8.07
CA THR A 207 7.47 6.97 -8.24
C THR A 207 7.10 8.42 -8.56
N LYS A 208 6.11 8.63 -9.43
CA LYS A 208 5.62 9.98 -9.77
C LYS A 208 4.89 10.62 -8.59
N PHE A 209 4.08 9.85 -7.87
CA PHE A 209 3.34 10.32 -6.71
C PHE A 209 4.29 10.81 -5.62
N GLU A 210 5.28 10.00 -5.23
CA GLU A 210 6.28 10.39 -4.23
C GLU A 210 7.04 11.68 -4.61
N LYS A 211 7.30 11.88 -5.90
CA LYS A 211 7.96 13.09 -6.41
C LYS A 211 7.05 14.32 -6.39
N ASN A 212 5.79 14.15 -6.79
CA ASN A 212 4.87 15.27 -7.04
C ASN A 212 4.03 15.64 -5.81
N GLU A 213 3.86 14.71 -4.88
CA GLU A 213 3.04 14.83 -3.68
C GLU A 213 3.94 14.70 -2.45
N PRO A 214 4.68 15.76 -2.06
CA PRO A 214 5.63 15.68 -0.96
C PRO A 214 4.94 15.64 0.42
N GLU A 215 3.64 15.94 0.47
CA GLU A 215 2.86 16.05 1.70
C GLU A 215 2.05 14.77 1.96
N TRP A 216 2.01 14.36 3.22
CA TRP A 216 0.99 13.50 3.76
C TRP A 216 0.03 14.35 4.59
N SER A 217 -1.27 14.19 4.40
CA SER A 217 -2.28 14.95 5.16
C SER A 217 -3.54 14.16 5.47
N TRP A 218 -4.18 14.48 6.59
CA TRP A 218 -5.46 13.92 7.02
C TRP A 218 -6.39 15.05 7.48
N ASN A 219 -7.62 15.06 6.99
CA ASN A 219 -8.64 16.11 7.17
C ASN A 219 -10.09 15.53 7.18
N GLY A 220 -10.25 14.25 7.51
CA GLY A 220 -11.55 13.57 7.50
C GLY A 220 -12.18 13.37 6.11
N ASP A 221 -11.40 12.87 5.16
CA ASP A 221 -11.73 12.64 3.75
C ASP A 221 -11.99 13.92 2.92
N GLY A 222 -11.31 15.02 3.27
CA GLY A 222 -11.38 16.30 2.55
C GLY A 222 -10.67 16.29 1.19
N PHE A 223 -11.11 17.16 0.27
CA PHE A 223 -10.64 17.23 -1.12
C PHE A 223 -9.14 17.53 -1.25
N ASP A 224 -8.57 18.18 -0.24
CA ASP A 224 -7.18 18.59 -0.18
C ASP A 224 -6.25 17.54 0.46
N GLU A 225 -6.80 16.39 0.86
CA GLU A 225 -6.03 15.33 1.50
C GLU A 225 -5.11 14.56 0.58
N THR A 226 -3.97 14.19 1.13
CA THR A 226 -2.99 13.33 0.46
C THR A 226 -2.54 12.27 1.46
N ASN A 227 -3.26 11.15 1.51
CA ASN A 227 -3.00 10.04 2.43
C ASN A 227 -2.95 8.70 1.67
N CYS A 228 -2.95 7.59 2.41
CA CYS A 228 -2.95 6.24 1.84
C CYS A 228 -4.22 5.91 1.03
N HIS A 229 -5.39 6.43 1.42
CA HIS A 229 -6.65 6.26 0.69
C HIS A 229 -6.57 7.00 -0.64
N THR A 230 -6.22 8.29 -0.61
CA THR A 230 -6.07 9.12 -1.82
C THR A 230 -5.04 8.54 -2.78
N MET A 231 -3.88 8.10 -2.27
CA MET A 231 -2.86 7.45 -3.10
C MET A 231 -3.43 6.21 -3.80
N LEU A 232 -4.14 5.33 -3.08
CA LEU A 232 -4.73 4.13 -3.67
C LEU A 232 -5.77 4.49 -4.74
N PHE A 233 -6.68 5.42 -4.47
CA PHE A 233 -7.71 5.81 -5.43
C PHE A 233 -7.11 6.41 -6.70
N LEU A 234 -6.14 7.32 -6.56
CA LEU A 234 -5.47 7.92 -7.71
C LEU A 234 -4.64 6.88 -8.49
N LEU A 235 -4.02 5.92 -7.80
CA LEU A 235 -3.32 4.79 -8.42
C LEU A 235 -4.27 3.97 -9.29
N LEU A 236 -5.39 3.51 -8.71
CA LEU A 236 -6.37 2.70 -9.43
C LEU A 236 -6.92 3.45 -10.65
N ALA A 237 -7.27 4.73 -10.47
CA ALA A 237 -7.76 5.59 -11.55
C ALA A 237 -6.73 5.78 -12.69
N SER A 238 -5.47 6.01 -12.33
CA SER A 238 -4.38 6.25 -13.27
C SER A 238 -4.03 4.99 -14.05
N CYS A 239 -4.08 3.83 -13.40
CA CYS A 239 -3.81 2.53 -14.00
C CYS A 239 -5.05 1.91 -14.69
N ASN A 240 -6.19 2.59 -14.76
CA ASN A 240 -7.45 2.05 -15.29
C ASN A 240 -7.83 0.71 -14.63
N LEU A 241 -7.70 0.62 -13.30
CA LEU A 241 -8.02 -0.57 -12.52
C LEU A 241 -9.34 -0.34 -11.79
N ALA A 242 -10.32 -1.19 -12.07
CA ALA A 242 -11.61 -1.17 -11.40
C ALA A 242 -11.54 -1.85 -10.03
N ASP A 243 -12.30 -1.34 -9.07
CA ASP A 243 -12.57 -2.00 -7.79
C ASP A 243 -14.10 -2.17 -7.62
N PRO A 244 -14.70 -3.13 -8.36
CA PRO A 244 -16.15 -3.35 -8.30
C PRO A 244 -16.61 -3.83 -6.93
N GLU A 245 -15.72 -4.45 -6.14
CA GLU A 245 -16.06 -5.09 -4.88
C GLU A 245 -16.27 -4.08 -3.76
N CYS A 246 -15.50 -2.99 -3.77
CA CYS A 246 -15.61 -1.91 -2.79
C CYS A 246 -16.25 -0.66 -3.40
N ILE A 247 -15.62 -0.07 -4.41
CA ILE A 247 -16.04 1.22 -5.00
C ILE A 247 -17.31 1.02 -5.82
N GLY A 248 -17.36 0.01 -6.68
CA GLY A 248 -18.51 -0.23 -7.57
C GLY A 248 -19.80 -0.63 -6.85
N LYS A 249 -19.70 -1.10 -5.60
CA LYS A 249 -20.84 -1.39 -4.72
C LYS A 249 -21.15 -0.27 -3.72
N GLY A 250 -20.36 0.83 -3.72
CA GLY A 250 -20.51 1.91 -2.75
C GLY A 250 -20.19 1.51 -1.30
N LEU A 251 -19.33 0.51 -1.10
CA LEU A 251 -18.98 -0.03 0.22
C LEU A 251 -17.74 0.62 0.84
N ASP A 252 -17.01 1.45 0.10
CA ASP A 252 -15.85 2.19 0.61
C ASP A 252 -16.25 3.62 1.02
N PRO A 253 -16.54 3.87 2.32
CA PRO A 253 -17.04 5.17 2.77
C PRO A 253 -16.01 6.30 2.58
N HIS A 254 -14.72 5.98 2.62
CA HIS A 254 -13.65 6.95 2.40
C HIS A 254 -13.61 7.41 0.94
N PHE A 255 -13.88 6.49 -0.01
CA PHE A 255 -14.02 6.87 -1.41
C PHE A 255 -15.20 7.81 -1.62
N THR A 256 -16.37 7.45 -1.08
CA THR A 256 -17.60 8.25 -1.21
C THR A 256 -17.42 9.65 -0.62
N ALA A 257 -16.93 9.76 0.61
CA ALA A 257 -16.71 11.05 1.28
C ALA A 257 -15.68 11.92 0.54
N TYR A 258 -14.58 11.33 0.08
CA TYR A 258 -13.58 12.06 -0.69
C TYR A 258 -14.13 12.57 -2.02
N GLN A 259 -14.92 11.74 -2.73
CA GLN A 259 -15.59 12.15 -3.96
C GLN A 259 -16.59 13.29 -3.73
N GLU A 260 -17.43 13.20 -2.69
CA GLU A 260 -18.37 14.26 -2.30
C GLU A 260 -17.61 15.56 -2.01
N SER A 261 -16.51 15.50 -1.26
CA SER A 261 -15.71 16.68 -0.95
C SER A 261 -15.13 17.39 -2.18
N LEU A 262 -14.77 16.63 -3.23
CA LEU A 262 -14.31 17.16 -4.53
C LEU A 262 -15.47 17.74 -5.35
N ASN A 263 -16.69 17.21 -5.17
CA ASN A 263 -17.87 17.69 -5.86
C ASN A 263 -18.42 18.98 -5.26
N ASP A 264 -18.35 19.12 -3.94
CA ASP A 264 -18.88 20.27 -3.17
C ASP A 264 -18.06 21.56 -3.33
N LYS A 265 -16.92 21.50 -4.00
CA LYS A 265 -16.04 22.66 -4.24
C LYS A 265 -16.23 23.23 -5.63
N ASP A 266 -16.80 24.44 -5.69
CA ASP A 266 -17.06 25.17 -6.93
C ASP A 266 -15.78 25.58 -7.67
N GLN A 267 -14.74 26.01 -6.93
CA GLN A 267 -13.47 26.47 -7.48
C GLN A 267 -12.31 25.66 -6.90
N LEU A 268 -11.96 24.58 -7.59
CA LEU A 268 -10.76 23.79 -7.29
C LEU A 268 -9.57 24.26 -8.10
N GLU A 269 -8.39 24.28 -7.47
CA GLU A 269 -7.11 24.40 -8.17
C GLU A 269 -6.93 23.28 -9.21
N SER A 270 -6.11 23.53 -10.23
CA SER A 270 -5.90 22.60 -11.37
C SER A 270 -5.58 21.17 -10.92
N LYS A 271 -4.72 20.99 -9.91
CA LYS A 271 -4.38 19.66 -9.39
C LYS A 271 -5.60 18.92 -8.80
N TYR A 272 -6.49 19.62 -8.13
CA TYR A 272 -7.68 19.02 -7.52
C TYR A 272 -8.78 18.78 -8.55
N GLN A 273 -8.84 19.57 -9.63
CA GLN A 273 -9.67 19.26 -10.80
C GLN A 273 -9.23 17.98 -11.49
N GLU A 274 -7.92 17.76 -11.63
CA GLU A 274 -7.37 16.50 -12.15
C GLU A 274 -7.76 15.32 -11.25
N ARG A 275 -7.60 15.46 -9.93
CA ARG A 275 -8.05 14.44 -8.97
C ARG A 275 -9.55 14.16 -9.09
N LYS A 276 -10.40 15.19 -9.20
CA LYS A 276 -11.85 15.05 -9.42
C LYS A 276 -12.14 14.22 -10.66
N SER A 277 -11.48 14.52 -11.79
CA SER A 277 -11.61 13.74 -13.02
C SER A 277 -11.21 12.27 -12.84
N LEU A 278 -10.08 12.01 -12.17
CA LEU A 278 -9.61 10.65 -11.88
C LEU A 278 -10.55 9.88 -10.96
N ILE A 279 -11.09 10.51 -9.92
CA ILE A 279 -12.03 9.87 -8.99
C ILE A 279 -13.36 9.57 -9.69
N THR A 280 -13.90 10.50 -10.50
CA THR A 280 -15.08 10.23 -11.33
C THR A 280 -14.85 9.06 -12.27
N LYS A 281 -13.69 9.02 -12.94
CA LYS A 281 -13.29 7.91 -13.81
C LYS A 281 -13.21 6.59 -13.05
N LEU A 282 -12.61 6.56 -11.85
CA LEU A 282 -12.52 5.36 -11.02
C LEU A 282 -13.90 4.82 -10.64
N LEU A 283 -14.83 5.70 -10.26
CA LEU A 283 -16.22 5.31 -9.99
C LEU A 283 -16.87 4.70 -11.25
N GLN A 284 -16.71 5.35 -12.41
CA GLN A 284 -17.28 4.88 -13.67
C GLN A 284 -16.77 3.48 -14.04
N ILE A 285 -15.46 3.24 -14.04
CA ILE A 285 -14.90 1.93 -14.40
C ILE A 285 -15.26 0.85 -13.37
N SER A 286 -15.36 1.21 -12.09
CA SER A 286 -15.76 0.28 -11.04
C SER A 286 -17.24 -0.12 -11.15
N ASN A 287 -18.11 0.83 -11.50
CA ASN A 287 -19.53 0.56 -11.75
C ASN A 287 -19.74 -0.27 -13.03
N GLN A 288 -19.00 0.02 -14.11
CA GLN A 288 -19.09 -0.72 -15.37
C GLN A 288 -18.66 -2.19 -15.25
N SER A 289 -17.77 -2.48 -14.31
CA SER A 289 -17.29 -3.84 -14.01
C SER A 289 -18.27 -4.63 -13.15
N ASN A 290 -19.19 -3.95 -12.47
CA ASN A 290 -20.15 -4.58 -11.58
C ASN A 290 -21.31 -5.18 -12.38
N PHE A 291 -21.77 -6.36 -11.98
CA PHE A 291 -22.97 -6.96 -12.56
C PHE A 291 -24.17 -6.40 -11.77
N THR A 292 -24.87 -5.41 -12.32
CA THR A 292 -26.19 -5.03 -11.81
C THR A 292 -27.18 -6.11 -12.22
N LYS A 293 -27.77 -6.81 -11.24
CA LYS A 293 -28.97 -7.63 -11.49
C LYS A 293 -30.15 -6.74 -11.87
#